data_AF-A0A963YTD4-F1
#
_entry.id   AF-A0A963YTD4-F1
#
_cell.length_a   1.000
_cell.length_b   1.000
_cell.length_c   1.000
_cell.angle_alpha   90.00
_cell.angle_beta   90.00
_cell.angle_gamma   90.00
#
_symmetry.space_group_name_H-M   'P 1'
#
loop_
_entity.id
_entity.type
_entity.pdbx_description
1 polymer ?
#
loop_
_entity_poly.entity_id
_entity_poly.type
_entity_poly.pdbx_seq_one_letter_code
_entity_poly.pdbx_strand_id
1 'polypeptide(L)'
;MSDGARQVLRLWAREIGFSARGIAMLTFGRPEGARVFTNDMAATQRSFITALFVFPIFLLFHYLDWLAGTGPLEGRHALILDLLSFPITWAGYALLALPLLRMLGLEALWPRFIAAWNWSNLAQYVLLMLTSLPMLAHAPSIVSETAALVGYGWALWLEWWMARLVLGVSPSGAALLVLVDVAFSAIVSLVTTYPLPGFSIG
;
A
#
# COMPACT_ATOMS: atom_id res chain seq x y z
N MET A 1 -17.15 23.94 -18.52
CA MET A 1 -15.85 23.25 -18.37
C MET A 1 -15.01 23.54 -19.60
N SER A 2 -13.78 24.05 -19.45
CA SER A 2 -12.89 24.35 -20.58
C SER A 2 -12.37 23.09 -21.27
N ASP A 3 -11.93 23.18 -22.53
CA ASP A 3 -11.36 22.05 -23.26
C ASP A 3 -10.13 21.45 -22.58
N GLY A 4 -9.32 22.28 -21.93
CA GLY A 4 -8.18 21.83 -21.13
C GLY A 4 -8.59 20.93 -19.95
N ALA A 5 -9.65 21.28 -19.21
CA ALA A 5 -10.14 20.46 -18.11
C ALA A 5 -10.62 19.08 -18.58
N ARG A 6 -11.28 19.02 -19.74
CA ARG A 6 -11.71 17.74 -20.35
C ARG A 6 -10.52 16.87 -20.77
N GLN A 7 -9.47 17.47 -21.32
CA GLN A 7 -8.28 16.75 -21.74
C GLN A 7 -7.53 16.14 -20.55
N VAL A 8 -7.39 16.89 -19.45
CA VAL A 8 -6.79 16.41 -18.20
C VAL A 8 -7.59 15.23 -17.65
N LEU A 9 -8.91 15.35 -17.51
CA LEU A 9 -9.75 14.26 -17.00
C LEU A 9 -9.63 12.97 -17.83
N ARG A 10 -9.57 13.10 -19.16
CA ARG A 10 -9.37 11.94 -20.05
C ARG A 10 -8.01 11.28 -19.85
N LEU A 11 -6.95 12.07 -19.65
CA LEU A 11 -5.63 11.55 -19.34
C LEU A 11 -5.64 10.75 -18.04
N TRP A 12 -6.20 11.32 -16.98
CA TRP A 12 -6.33 10.67 -15.66
C TRP A 12 -7.14 9.38 -15.73
N ALA A 13 -8.33 9.42 -16.35
CA ALA A 13 -9.19 8.23 -16.47
C ALA A 13 -8.48 7.10 -17.23
N ARG A 14 -7.75 7.45 -18.30
CA ARG A 14 -7.00 6.49 -19.10
C ARG A 14 -5.86 5.86 -18.29
N GLU A 15 -5.10 6.66 -17.55
CA GLU A 15 -4.00 6.16 -16.71
C GLU A 15 -4.49 5.29 -15.56
N ILE A 16 -5.54 5.73 -14.85
CA ILE A 16 -6.21 4.92 -13.82
C ILE A 16 -6.63 3.56 -14.40
N GLY A 17 -7.31 3.55 -15.55
CA GLY A 17 -7.74 2.31 -16.19
C GLY A 17 -6.58 1.40 -16.61
N PHE A 18 -5.52 1.98 -17.17
CA PHE A 18 -4.33 1.21 -17.55
C PHE A 18 -3.61 0.63 -16.33
N SER A 19 -3.28 1.44 -15.34
CA SER A 19 -2.56 1.01 -14.15
C SER A 19 -3.37 0.02 -13.31
N ALA A 20 -4.68 0.22 -13.17
CA ALA A 20 -5.59 -0.74 -12.53
C ALA A 20 -5.56 -2.10 -13.25
N ARG A 21 -5.59 -2.10 -14.59
CA ARG A 21 -5.44 -3.33 -15.37
C ARG A 21 -4.07 -3.96 -15.19
N GLY A 22 -3.00 -3.15 -15.17
CA GLY A 22 -1.63 -3.60 -14.94
C GLY A 22 -1.48 -4.32 -13.61
N ILE A 23 -2.00 -3.73 -12.51
CA ILE A 23 -1.93 -4.39 -11.21
C ILE A 23 -2.87 -5.59 -11.10
N ALA A 24 -4.05 -5.56 -11.72
CA ALA A 24 -4.92 -6.74 -11.77
C ALA A 24 -4.20 -7.92 -12.45
N MET A 25 -3.49 -7.68 -13.56
CA MET A 25 -2.67 -8.70 -14.22
C MET A 25 -1.60 -9.25 -13.28
N LEU A 26 -0.84 -8.37 -12.60
CA LEU A 26 0.18 -8.80 -11.63
C LEU A 26 -0.41 -9.59 -10.46
N THR A 27 -1.58 -9.19 -9.96
CA THR A 27 -2.33 -9.86 -8.90
C THR A 27 -2.64 -11.30 -9.31
N PHE A 28 -3.02 -11.54 -10.56
CA PHE A 28 -3.25 -12.88 -11.09
C PHE A 28 -1.97 -13.56 -11.66
N GLY A 29 -0.79 -13.11 -11.27
CA GLY A 29 0.49 -13.74 -11.66
C GLY A 29 0.91 -13.52 -13.10
N ARG A 30 0.29 -12.58 -13.83
CA ARG A 30 0.60 -12.29 -15.23
C ARG A 30 1.70 -11.23 -15.34
N PRO A 31 2.94 -11.59 -15.74
CA PRO A 31 4.09 -10.70 -15.65
C PRO A 31 4.01 -9.51 -16.62
N GLU A 32 3.19 -9.60 -17.67
CA GLU A 32 3.01 -8.51 -18.63
C GLU A 32 2.43 -7.25 -18.00
N GLY A 33 1.75 -7.37 -16.84
CA GLY A 33 1.24 -6.23 -16.08
C GLY A 33 2.33 -5.24 -15.67
N ALA A 34 3.56 -5.70 -15.43
CA ALA A 34 4.69 -4.84 -15.09
C ALA A 34 5.09 -3.87 -16.21
N ARG A 35 4.78 -4.21 -17.48
CA ARG A 35 5.09 -3.36 -18.64
C ARG A 35 4.17 -2.15 -18.76
N VAL A 36 3.06 -2.14 -18.02
CA VAL A 36 2.11 -1.03 -18.03
C VAL A 36 2.68 0.20 -17.31
N PHE A 37 3.49 -0.02 -16.27
CA PHE A 37 4.08 1.07 -15.49
C PHE A 37 5.24 1.70 -16.25
N THR A 38 5.11 2.99 -16.56
CA THR A 38 6.11 3.80 -17.26
C THR A 38 7.09 4.43 -16.27
N ASN A 39 8.28 4.78 -16.76
CA ASN A 39 9.27 5.51 -15.99
C ASN A 39 9.10 7.03 -16.16
N ASP A 40 7.97 7.55 -15.70
CA ASP A 40 7.60 8.97 -15.81
C ASP A 40 7.22 9.54 -14.45
N MET A 41 7.90 10.61 -14.02
CA MET A 41 7.65 11.29 -12.75
C MET A 41 6.21 11.82 -12.65
N ALA A 42 5.65 12.30 -13.76
CA ALA A 42 4.29 12.85 -13.74
C ALA A 42 3.26 11.73 -13.50
N ALA A 43 3.45 10.56 -14.13
CA ALA A 43 2.64 9.36 -13.86
C ALA A 43 2.81 8.87 -12.41
N THR A 44 4.03 8.91 -11.86
CA THR A 44 4.29 8.58 -10.45
C THR A 44 3.51 9.49 -9.50
N GLN A 45 3.54 10.81 -9.71
CA GLN A 45 2.76 11.74 -8.89
C GLN A 45 1.26 11.44 -8.95
N ARG A 46 0.72 11.14 -10.14
CA ARG A 46 -0.69 10.79 -10.30
C ARG A 46 -1.06 9.45 -9.66
N SER A 47 -0.12 8.51 -9.57
CA SER A 47 -0.37 7.22 -8.93
C SER A 47 -0.70 7.33 -7.43
N PHE A 48 -0.33 8.42 -6.74
CA PHE A 48 -0.70 8.64 -5.35
C PHE A 48 -2.21 8.83 -5.14
N ILE A 49 -2.99 8.98 -6.22
CA ILE A 49 -4.46 8.89 -6.14
C ILE A 49 -4.94 7.57 -5.55
N THR A 50 -4.15 6.50 -5.63
CA THR A 50 -4.48 5.22 -4.99
C THR A 50 -4.63 5.34 -3.49
N ALA A 51 -3.90 6.25 -2.84
CA ALA A 51 -4.06 6.53 -1.41
C ALA A 51 -5.49 7.01 -1.10
N LEU A 52 -6.14 7.78 -1.98
CA LEU A 52 -7.53 8.20 -1.79
C LEU A 52 -8.52 7.03 -1.90
N PHE A 53 -8.23 6.05 -2.77
CA PHE A 53 -9.04 4.83 -2.89
C PHE A 53 -8.83 3.87 -1.71
N VAL A 54 -7.62 3.83 -1.17
CA VAL A 54 -7.28 2.98 -0.02
C VAL A 54 -7.76 3.58 1.29
N PHE A 55 -7.77 4.91 1.44
CA PHE A 55 -8.19 5.59 2.66
C PHE A 55 -9.52 5.09 3.25
N PRO A 56 -10.63 4.91 2.49
CA PRO A 56 -11.87 4.36 3.06
C PRO A 56 -11.73 2.90 3.54
N ILE A 57 -10.90 2.08 2.89
CA ILE A 57 -10.63 0.70 3.33
C ILE A 57 -9.81 0.72 4.63
N PHE A 58 -8.83 1.61 4.71
CA PHE A 58 -8.03 1.86 5.92
C PHE A 58 -8.92 2.28 7.10
N LEU A 59 -9.86 3.22 6.89
CA LEU A 59 -10.82 3.63 7.91
C LEU A 59 -11.74 2.48 8.34
N LEU A 60 -12.16 1.64 7.38
CA LEU A 60 -12.97 0.46 7.69
C LEU A 60 -12.21 -0.49 8.62
N PHE A 61 -10.94 -0.79 8.36
CA PHE A 61 -10.15 -1.65 9.26
C PHE A 61 -10.03 -1.09 10.67
N HIS A 62 -9.75 0.21 10.82
CA HIS A 62 -9.69 0.84 12.14
C HIS A 62 -11.03 0.76 12.88
N TYR A 63 -12.13 0.92 12.15
CA TYR A 63 -13.47 0.75 12.72
C TYR A 63 -13.72 -0.70 13.17
N LEU A 64 -13.26 -1.69 12.40
CA LEU A 64 -13.37 -3.11 12.77
C LEU A 64 -12.54 -3.45 14.00
N ASP A 65 -11.31 -2.93 14.10
CA ASP A 65 -10.45 -3.12 15.27
C ASP A 65 -11.09 -2.50 16.53
N TRP A 66 -11.71 -1.33 16.40
CA TRP A 66 -12.44 -0.71 17.49
C TRP A 66 -13.63 -1.56 17.95
N LEU A 67 -14.41 -2.11 17.03
CA LEU A 67 -15.50 -3.03 17.36
C LEU A 67 -15.02 -4.34 18.01
N ALA A 68 -13.82 -4.80 17.65
CA ALA A 68 -13.19 -5.98 18.23
C ALA A 68 -12.56 -5.73 19.61
N GLY A 69 -12.55 -4.47 20.08
CA GLY A 69 -11.90 -4.09 21.34
C GLY A 69 -10.37 -4.08 21.26
N THR A 70 -9.81 -4.12 20.05
CA THR A 70 -8.36 -4.03 19.77
C THR A 70 -7.94 -2.64 19.30
N GLY A 71 -8.90 -1.73 19.08
CA GLY A 71 -8.64 -0.33 18.78
C GLY A 71 -8.04 0.44 19.96
N PRO A 72 -7.56 1.67 19.74
CA PRO A 72 -6.83 2.42 20.77
C PRO A 72 -7.67 2.66 22.03
N LEU A 73 -7.04 2.45 23.19
CA LEU A 73 -7.67 2.55 24.51
C LEU A 73 -7.99 4.01 24.92
N GLU A 74 -7.36 5.02 24.29
CA GLU A 74 -7.42 6.43 24.71
C GLU A 74 -7.85 7.42 23.60
N GLY A 75 -9.11 7.86 23.64
CA GLY A 75 -9.55 9.20 23.21
C GLY A 75 -9.36 9.60 21.73
N ARG A 76 -9.70 10.87 21.46
CA ARG A 76 -9.57 11.50 20.13
C ARG A 76 -8.11 11.61 19.64
N HIS A 77 -7.16 11.59 20.57
CA HIS A 77 -5.73 11.73 20.28
C HIS A 77 -5.16 10.50 19.57
N ALA A 78 -5.46 9.28 20.06
CA ALA A 78 -4.98 8.06 19.41
C ALA A 78 -5.54 7.91 17.98
N LEU A 79 -6.81 8.27 17.76
CA LEU A 79 -7.39 8.31 16.42
C LEU A 79 -6.65 9.27 15.47
N ILE A 80 -6.21 10.44 15.96
CA ILE A 80 -5.43 11.38 15.14
C ILE A 80 -4.07 10.78 14.77
N LEU A 81 -3.39 10.15 15.72
CA LEU A 81 -2.10 9.49 15.46
C LEU A 81 -2.26 8.36 14.43
N ASP A 82 -3.29 7.54 14.54
CA ASP A 82 -3.60 6.49 13.58
C ASP A 82 -3.90 7.06 12.19
N LEU A 83 -4.68 8.13 12.10
CA LEU A 83 -4.94 8.81 10.83
C LEU A 83 -3.68 9.42 10.21
N LEU A 84 -2.73 9.89 11.03
CA LEU A 84 -1.44 10.40 10.58
C LEU A 84 -0.49 9.27 10.17
N SER A 85 -0.62 8.07 10.74
CA SER A 85 0.17 6.90 10.36
C SER A 85 0.02 6.59 8.86
N PHE A 86 -1.18 6.78 8.31
CA PHE A 86 -1.47 6.48 6.91
C PHE A 86 -0.60 7.28 5.93
N PRO A 87 -0.65 8.63 5.90
CA PRO A 87 0.22 9.41 5.00
C PRO A 87 1.70 9.30 5.37
N ILE A 88 2.06 9.10 6.65
CA ILE A 88 3.46 8.91 7.08
C ILE A 88 4.03 7.64 6.48
N THR A 89 3.34 6.51 6.60
CA THR A 89 3.77 5.24 6.01
C THR A 89 3.84 5.34 4.50
N TRP A 90 2.82 5.93 3.88
CA TRP A 90 2.72 6.02 2.42
C TRP A 90 3.83 6.89 1.80
N ALA A 91 4.00 8.11 2.29
CA ALA A 91 5.03 9.02 1.80
C ALA A 91 6.43 8.60 2.28
N GLY A 92 6.53 8.11 3.51
CA GLY A 92 7.77 7.68 4.13
C GLY A 92 8.40 6.52 3.37
N TYR A 93 7.65 5.48 3.02
CA TYR A 93 8.20 4.38 2.21
C TYR A 93 8.63 4.86 0.82
N ALA A 94 7.82 5.69 0.15
CA ALA A 94 8.18 6.21 -1.16
C ALA A 94 9.53 6.96 -1.13
N LEU A 95 9.78 7.74 -0.08
CA LEU A 95 11.06 8.42 0.15
C LEU A 95 12.18 7.45 0.52
N LEU A 96 11.92 6.46 1.39
CA LEU A 96 12.90 5.44 1.80
C LEU A 96 13.33 4.50 0.66
N ALA A 97 12.44 4.25 -0.30
CA ALA A 97 12.76 3.44 -1.47
C ALA A 97 13.84 4.08 -2.35
N LEU A 98 13.94 5.42 -2.39
CA LEU A 98 14.92 6.11 -3.24
C LEU A 98 16.39 5.77 -2.88
N PRO A 99 16.86 5.92 -1.63
CA PRO A 99 18.22 5.52 -1.27
C PRO A 99 18.45 4.01 -1.43
N LEU A 100 17.44 3.15 -1.19
CA LEU A 100 17.57 1.71 -1.43
C LEU A 100 17.81 1.40 -2.91
N LEU A 101 17.02 1.99 -3.80
CA LEU A 101 17.22 1.83 -5.24
C LEU A 101 18.53 2.45 -5.70
N ARG A 102 18.98 3.55 -5.10
CA ARG A 102 20.31 4.12 -5.37
C ARG A 102 21.43 3.16 -4.99
N MET A 103 21.35 2.49 -3.84
CA MET A 103 22.31 1.46 -3.42
C MET A 103 22.36 0.27 -4.39
N LEU A 104 21.25 -0.03 -5.06
CA LEU A 104 21.15 -1.07 -6.09
C LEU A 104 21.53 -0.58 -7.50
N GLY A 105 21.86 0.70 -7.69
CA GLY A 105 22.12 1.29 -9.00
C GLY A 105 20.87 1.47 -9.87
N LEU A 106 19.68 1.46 -9.27
CA LEU A 106 18.36 1.50 -9.93
C LEU A 106 17.56 2.76 -9.62
N GLU A 107 18.20 3.82 -9.13
CA GLU A 107 17.56 5.11 -8.82
C GLU A 107 16.72 5.66 -9.99
N ALA A 108 17.21 5.47 -11.22
CA ALA A 108 16.50 5.92 -12.42
C ALA A 108 15.13 5.24 -12.60
N LEU A 109 14.90 4.07 -12.00
CA LEU A 109 13.63 3.33 -12.05
C LEU A 109 12.70 3.65 -10.87
N TRP A 110 13.11 4.53 -9.94
CA TRP A 110 12.28 4.93 -8.80
C TRP A 110 10.88 5.39 -9.20
N PRO A 111 10.69 6.25 -10.23
CA PRO A 111 9.34 6.67 -10.63
C PRO A 111 8.45 5.49 -11.01
N ARG A 112 8.98 4.58 -11.83
CA ARG A 112 8.27 3.38 -12.27
C ARG A 112 7.91 2.46 -11.10
N PHE A 113 8.84 2.27 -10.17
CA PHE A 113 8.66 1.43 -8.99
C PHE A 113 7.58 2.00 -8.06
N ILE A 114 7.65 3.28 -7.71
CA ILE A 114 6.65 3.90 -6.83
C ILE A 114 5.27 3.91 -7.46
N ALA A 115 5.19 4.12 -8.78
CA ALA A 115 3.91 3.99 -9.48
C ALA A 115 3.33 2.57 -9.32
N ALA A 116 4.13 1.53 -9.58
CA ALA A 116 3.69 0.16 -9.44
C ALA A 116 3.34 -0.22 -7.98
N TRP A 117 4.14 0.24 -7.01
CA TRP A 117 3.93 0.04 -5.59
C TRP A 117 2.63 0.69 -5.08
N ASN A 118 2.35 1.93 -5.50
CA ASN A 118 1.10 2.62 -5.16
C ASN A 118 -0.14 1.85 -5.62
N TRP A 119 -0.09 1.27 -6.82
CA TRP A 119 -1.18 0.44 -7.34
C TRP A 119 -1.20 -0.94 -6.68
N SER A 120 -0.06 -1.53 -6.33
CA SER A 120 -0.04 -2.77 -5.55
C SER A 120 -0.66 -2.60 -4.18
N ASN A 121 -0.42 -1.48 -3.49
CA ASN A 121 -1.06 -1.20 -2.21
C ASN A 121 -2.59 -1.20 -2.34
N LEU A 122 -3.14 -0.59 -3.39
CA LEU A 122 -4.58 -0.68 -3.63
C LEU A 122 -5.07 -2.13 -3.77
N ALA A 123 -4.37 -2.95 -4.56
CA ALA A 123 -4.73 -4.36 -4.71
C ALA A 123 -4.59 -5.14 -3.39
N GLN A 124 -3.54 -4.89 -2.62
CA GLN A 124 -3.31 -5.51 -1.31
C GLN A 124 -4.42 -5.15 -0.32
N TYR A 125 -4.78 -3.87 -0.19
CA TYR A 125 -5.86 -3.45 0.71
C TYR A 125 -7.21 -4.02 0.31
N VAL A 126 -7.52 -4.06 -0.99
CA VAL A 126 -8.74 -4.73 -1.48
C VAL A 126 -8.72 -6.22 -1.12
N LEU A 127 -7.59 -6.90 -1.33
CA LEU A 127 -7.48 -8.32 -0.99
C LEU A 127 -7.64 -8.56 0.50
N LEU A 128 -6.97 -7.78 1.34
CA LEU A 128 -7.06 -7.88 2.79
C LEU A 128 -8.51 -7.68 3.25
N MET A 129 -9.23 -6.73 2.65
CA MET A 129 -10.65 -6.46 2.94
C MET A 129 -11.53 -7.65 2.55
N LEU A 130 -11.25 -8.29 1.41
CA LEU A 130 -11.96 -9.49 1.00
C LEU A 130 -11.66 -10.67 1.94
N THR A 131 -10.42 -10.82 2.38
CA THR A 131 -10.04 -11.87 3.32
C THR A 131 -10.52 -11.63 4.75
N SER A 132 -10.96 -10.41 5.10
CA SER A 132 -11.63 -10.13 6.38
C SER A 132 -13.12 -10.44 6.37
N LEU A 133 -13.73 -10.75 5.21
CA LEU A 133 -15.16 -11.07 5.12
C LEU A 133 -15.59 -12.26 5.99
N PRO A 134 -14.83 -13.37 6.11
CA PRO A 134 -15.22 -14.48 6.99
C PRO A 134 -15.38 -14.05 8.46
N MET A 135 -14.51 -13.16 8.94
CA MET A 135 -14.62 -12.59 10.29
C MET A 135 -15.93 -11.81 10.46
N LEU A 136 -16.26 -10.96 9.48
CA LEU A 136 -17.50 -10.17 9.48
C LEU A 136 -18.76 -11.04 9.36
N ALA A 137 -18.65 -12.20 8.72
CA ALA A 137 -19.71 -13.19 8.63
C ALA A 137 -19.78 -14.13 9.84
N HIS A 138 -19.00 -13.87 10.90
CA HIS A 138 -18.89 -14.71 12.10
C HIS A 138 -18.54 -16.17 11.78
N ALA A 139 -17.69 -16.40 10.77
CA ALA A 139 -17.17 -17.71 10.45
C ALA A 139 -16.30 -18.26 11.60
N PRO A 140 -16.09 -19.60 11.70
CA PRO A 140 -15.20 -20.18 12.68
C PRO A 140 -13.80 -19.55 12.62
N SER A 141 -13.15 -19.39 13.78
CA SER A 141 -11.85 -18.70 13.88
C SER A 141 -10.81 -19.25 12.92
N ILE A 142 -10.73 -20.58 12.78
CA ILE A 142 -9.82 -21.24 11.84
C ILE A 142 -10.00 -20.76 10.39
N VAL A 143 -11.24 -20.48 9.96
CA VAL A 143 -11.52 -19.99 8.60
C VAL A 143 -11.06 -18.54 8.46
N SER A 144 -11.39 -17.70 9.44
CA SER A 144 -11.04 -16.27 9.45
C SER A 144 -9.53 -16.05 9.54
N GLU A 145 -8.84 -16.79 10.43
CA GLU A 145 -7.39 -16.76 10.59
C GLU A 145 -6.66 -17.29 9.35
N THR A 146 -7.16 -18.38 8.75
CA THR A 146 -6.60 -18.91 7.50
C THR A 146 -6.77 -17.91 6.36
N ALA A 147 -7.95 -17.29 6.23
CA ALA A 147 -8.19 -16.28 5.22
C ALA A 147 -7.26 -15.07 5.39
N ALA A 148 -7.11 -14.58 6.62
CA ALA A 148 -6.18 -13.49 6.93
C ALA A 148 -4.73 -13.86 6.56
N LEU A 149 -4.27 -15.06 6.94
CA LEU A 149 -2.92 -15.54 6.63
C LEU A 149 -2.69 -15.62 5.11
N VAL A 150 -3.67 -16.12 4.35
CA VAL A 150 -3.63 -16.15 2.90
C VAL A 150 -3.59 -14.73 2.32
N GLY A 151 -4.39 -13.80 2.85
CA GLY A 151 -4.41 -12.40 2.44
C GLY A 151 -3.06 -11.72 2.63
N TYR A 152 -2.46 -11.84 3.82
CA TYR A 152 -1.13 -11.30 4.10
C TYR A 152 -0.05 -11.97 3.24
N GLY A 153 -0.04 -13.30 3.13
CA GLY A 153 0.93 -14.01 2.31
C GLY A 153 0.86 -13.61 0.84
N TRP A 154 -0.34 -13.41 0.30
CA TRP A 154 -0.54 -12.95 -1.06
C TRP A 154 -0.15 -11.48 -1.25
N ALA A 155 -0.43 -10.62 -0.26
CA ALA A 155 -0.03 -9.21 -0.31
C ALA A 155 1.50 -9.07 -0.41
N LEU A 156 2.23 -9.79 0.46
CA LEU A 156 3.70 -9.84 0.45
C LEU A 156 4.24 -10.44 -0.85
N TRP A 157 3.62 -11.52 -1.33
CA TRP A 157 3.99 -12.12 -2.61
C TRP A 157 3.79 -11.15 -3.77
N LEU A 158 2.67 -10.41 -3.81
CA LEU A 158 2.38 -9.45 -4.88
C LEU A 158 3.40 -8.32 -4.89
N GLU A 159 3.72 -7.75 -3.73
CA GLU A 159 4.72 -6.68 -3.62
C GLU A 159 6.11 -7.17 -4.06
N TRP A 160 6.53 -8.32 -3.56
CA TRP A 160 7.79 -8.96 -3.94
C TRP A 160 7.84 -9.22 -5.45
N TRP A 161 6.79 -9.82 -6.00
CA TRP A 161 6.70 -10.17 -7.41
C TRP A 161 6.70 -8.94 -8.31
N MET A 162 5.92 -7.92 -7.94
CA MET A 162 5.89 -6.63 -8.61
C MET A 162 7.27 -5.97 -8.61
N ALA A 163 7.93 -5.90 -7.44
CA ALA A 163 9.26 -5.30 -7.31
C ALA A 163 10.27 -5.99 -8.24
N ARG A 164 10.27 -7.33 -8.27
CA ARG A 164 11.13 -8.10 -9.18
C ARG A 164 10.90 -7.77 -10.64
N LEU A 165 9.65 -7.76 -11.08
CA LEU A 165 9.33 -7.56 -12.50
C LEU A 165 9.54 -6.11 -12.96
N VAL A 166 9.26 -5.14 -12.09
CA VAL A 166 9.37 -3.72 -12.42
C VAL A 166 10.82 -3.24 -12.40
N LEU A 167 11.62 -3.73 -11.44
CA LEU A 167 13.02 -3.33 -11.27
C LEU A 167 14.03 -4.27 -11.93
N GLY A 168 13.63 -5.50 -12.28
CA GLY A 168 14.54 -6.51 -12.80
C GLY A 168 15.56 -7.03 -11.77
N VAL A 169 15.26 -6.89 -10.47
CA VAL A 169 16.16 -7.30 -9.38
C VAL A 169 16.12 -8.80 -9.09
N SER A 170 17.14 -9.28 -8.40
CA SER A 170 17.17 -10.64 -7.84
C SER A 170 16.02 -10.87 -6.85
N PRO A 171 15.63 -12.14 -6.61
CA PRO A 171 14.65 -12.48 -5.57
C PRO A 171 14.95 -11.87 -4.20
N SER A 172 16.23 -11.85 -3.80
CA SER A 172 16.67 -11.29 -2.52
C SER A 172 16.62 -9.77 -2.49
N GLY A 173 16.95 -9.09 -3.60
CA GLY A 173 16.84 -7.65 -3.71
C GLY A 173 15.40 -7.17 -3.56
N ALA A 174 14.44 -7.85 -4.19
CA ALA A 174 13.02 -7.56 -3.99
C ALA A 174 12.55 -7.87 -2.56
N ALA A 175 13.02 -8.98 -1.97
CA ALA A 175 12.66 -9.32 -0.59
C ALA A 175 13.15 -8.25 0.41
N LEU A 176 14.32 -7.65 0.18
CA LEU A 176 14.82 -6.54 0.99
C LEU A 176 13.90 -5.32 0.92
N LEU A 177 13.39 -4.97 -0.28
CA LEU A 177 12.47 -3.84 -0.46
C LEU A 177 11.15 -4.05 0.29
N VAL A 178 10.58 -5.25 0.20
CA VAL A 178 9.35 -5.63 0.94
C VAL A 178 9.61 -5.64 2.44
N LEU A 179 10.75 -6.19 2.89
CA LEU A 179 11.11 -6.22 4.29
C LEU A 179 11.22 -4.80 4.87
N VAL A 180 11.80 -3.86 4.13
CA VAL A 180 11.87 -2.46 4.58
C VAL A 180 10.48 -1.82 4.61
N ASP A 181 9.59 -2.11 3.65
CA ASP A 181 8.22 -1.59 3.67
C ASP A 181 7.46 -2.04 4.91
N VAL A 182 7.46 -3.36 5.15
CA VAL A 182 6.81 -3.99 6.29
C VAL A 182 7.41 -3.49 7.61
N ALA A 183 8.74 -3.44 7.71
CA ALA A 183 9.41 -2.97 8.93
C ALA A 183 9.12 -1.49 9.20
N PHE A 184 9.14 -0.64 8.18
CA PHE A 184 8.81 0.78 8.33
C PHE A 184 7.35 0.96 8.78
N SER A 185 6.41 0.28 8.12
CA SER A 185 5.00 0.29 8.48
C SER A 185 4.76 -0.19 9.93
N ALA A 186 5.44 -1.26 10.34
CA ALA A 186 5.35 -1.80 11.69
C ALA A 186 5.93 -0.84 12.75
N ILE A 187 7.05 -0.18 12.46
CA ILE A 187 7.63 0.83 13.35
C ILE A 187 6.68 2.01 13.53
N VAL A 188 6.09 2.52 12.44
CA VAL A 188 5.12 3.62 12.51
C VAL A 188 3.91 3.20 13.35
N SER A 189 3.34 2.02 13.09
CA SER A 189 2.20 1.49 13.85
C SER A 189 2.52 1.29 15.34
N LEU A 190 3.72 0.82 15.68
CA LEU A 190 4.15 0.67 17.07
C LEU A 190 4.20 2.02 17.79
N VAL A 191 4.74 3.05 17.13
CA VAL A 191 4.86 4.41 17.70
C VAL A 191 3.49 5.07 17.87
N THR A 192 2.52 4.81 16.98
CA THR A 192 1.16 5.36 17.13
C THR A 192 0.34 4.61 18.19
N THR A 193 0.50 3.30 18.30
CA THR A 193 -0.24 2.47 19.27
C THR A 193 0.30 2.61 20.70
N TYR A 194 1.62 2.69 20.85
CA TYR A 194 2.31 2.84 22.14
C TYR A 194 3.20 4.08 22.10
N PRO A 195 2.64 5.29 22.27
CA PRO A 195 3.45 6.50 22.35
C PRO A 195 4.47 6.34 23.49
N LEU A 196 5.74 6.57 23.17
CA LEU A 196 6.84 6.36 24.13
C LEU A 196 6.55 7.11 25.44
N PRO A 197 6.75 6.48 26.62
CA PRO A 197 6.55 7.13 27.90
C PRO A 197 7.44 8.38 27.98
N GLY A 198 6.82 9.55 28.05
CA GLY A 198 7.50 10.86 28.04
C GLY A 198 7.03 11.83 26.96
N PHE A 199 6.32 11.36 25.92
CA PHE A 199 5.61 12.22 24.97
C PHE A 199 4.17 12.49 25.43
N SER A 200 4.02 13.10 26.61
CA SER A 200 2.79 13.81 26.96
C SER A 200 2.95 15.24 26.44
N ILE A 201 2.41 15.50 25.26
CA ILE A 201 2.09 16.88 24.88
C ILE A 201 0.63 17.05 25.30
N GLY A 202 0.43 17.95 26.27
CA GLY A 202 -0.78 18.11 27.08
C GLY A 202 -2.10 18.24 26.34
#